data_AF-V9LEA8-F1
#
_entry.id   AF-V9LEA8-F1
#
_cell.length_a   1.000
_cell.length_b   1.000
_cell.length_c   1.000
_cell.angle_alpha   90.00
_cell.angle_beta   90.00
_cell.angle_gamma   90.00
#
_symmetry.space_group_name_H-M   'P 1'
#
loop_
_entity.id
_entity.type
_entity.pdbx_description
1 polymer ?
#
loop_
_entity_poly.entity_id
_entity_poly.type
_entity_poly.pdbx_seq_one_letter_code
_entity_poly.pdbx_strand_id
1 'polypeptide(L)'
;ACLSSLHDSEHKHRKRVILKAFSREALQNYIPVMSEEIRAGVRGWLEGAPRVLVYPEMKRIMFGIAMRILLGFEPAQTNRGTQEQLIEAFEEMIRNLFSLPIDVPFSGLYRGLKARNVIHAKIEENIRKKMAKRDTSDQFKDVLQLLIEHSQKDDEPLRLQELKESATELLFGGHETTASTATSLVMFLGLHPEVVRKVRKELQEQGLLSSDAQENKHITKEDRKST
;
A
#
# COMPACT_ATOMS: atom_id res chain seq x y z
N ALA A 1 18.35 -8.61 -9.24
CA ALA A 1 18.47 -7.16 -9.51
C ALA A 1 17.09 -6.48 -9.56
N CYS A 2 16.98 -5.29 -8.94
CA CYS A 2 15.80 -4.41 -9.00
C CYS A 2 15.68 -3.70 -10.36
N LEU A 3 14.46 -3.29 -10.76
CA LEU A 3 14.23 -2.56 -12.01
C LEU A 3 15.13 -1.34 -12.15
N SER A 4 15.26 -0.53 -11.10
CA SER A 4 16.12 0.68 -11.05
C SER A 4 17.60 0.41 -11.26
N SER A 5 18.07 -0.83 -11.05
CA SER A 5 19.47 -1.24 -11.23
C SER A 5 19.75 -1.94 -12.56
N LEU A 6 18.71 -2.23 -13.35
CA LEU A 6 18.82 -2.90 -14.64
C LEU A 6 19.07 -1.91 -15.77
N HIS A 7 19.67 -2.41 -16.86
CA HIS A 7 20.02 -1.61 -18.03
C HIS A 7 19.41 -2.21 -19.32
N ASP A 8 19.26 -1.36 -20.34
CA ASP A 8 18.92 -1.72 -21.73
C ASP A 8 17.76 -2.71 -21.90
N SER A 9 18.03 -3.88 -22.51
CA SER A 9 17.03 -4.89 -22.86
C SER A 9 16.40 -5.52 -21.64
N GLU A 10 17.18 -5.71 -20.58
CA GLU A 10 16.71 -6.34 -19.34
C GLU A 10 15.75 -5.40 -18.59
N HIS A 11 16.12 -4.12 -18.50
CA HIS A 11 15.24 -3.08 -17.97
C HIS A 11 13.94 -2.98 -18.78
N LYS A 12 14.01 -2.94 -20.13
CA LYS A 12 12.82 -2.90 -20.99
C LYS A 12 11.92 -4.12 -20.79
N HIS A 13 12.50 -5.31 -20.63
CA HIS A 13 11.76 -6.53 -20.41
C HIS A 13 11.05 -6.52 -19.05
N ARG A 14 11.79 -6.25 -17.95
CA ARG A 14 11.25 -6.19 -16.59
C ARG A 14 10.17 -5.12 -16.46
N LYS A 15 10.40 -3.93 -17.01
CA LYS A 15 9.41 -2.84 -17.05
C LYS A 15 8.11 -3.27 -17.74
N ARG A 16 8.20 -3.99 -18.86
CA ARG A 16 7.01 -4.48 -19.59
C ARG A 16 6.19 -5.44 -18.73
N VAL A 17 6.84 -6.31 -17.95
CA VAL A 17 6.14 -7.24 -17.05
C VAL A 17 5.42 -6.48 -15.94
N ILE A 18 6.12 -5.56 -15.26
CA ILE A 18 5.54 -4.76 -14.17
C ILE A 18 4.35 -3.93 -14.66
N LEU A 19 4.45 -3.30 -15.84
CA LEU A 19 3.38 -2.47 -16.39
C LEU A 19 2.08 -3.23 -16.67
N LYS A 20 2.10 -4.57 -16.85
CA LYS A 20 0.87 -5.36 -16.99
C LYS A 20 -0.02 -5.27 -15.75
N ALA A 21 0.59 -5.18 -14.57
CA ALA A 21 -0.12 -5.02 -13.30
C ALA A 21 -0.74 -3.63 -13.13
N PHE A 22 -0.36 -2.67 -13.97
CA PHE A 22 -0.94 -1.32 -13.99
C PHE A 22 -1.82 -1.09 -15.22
N SER A 23 -2.30 -2.17 -15.85
CA SER A 23 -3.29 -2.10 -16.92
C SER A 23 -4.65 -1.65 -16.38
N ARG A 24 -5.51 -1.11 -17.25
CA ARG A 24 -6.87 -0.67 -16.87
C ARG A 24 -7.67 -1.76 -16.15
N GLU A 25 -7.60 -2.99 -16.66
CA GLU A 25 -8.29 -4.14 -16.09
C GLU A 25 -7.74 -4.50 -14.70
N ALA A 26 -6.42 -4.42 -14.50
CA ALA A 26 -5.83 -4.62 -13.19
C ALA A 26 -6.24 -3.53 -12.19
N LEU A 27 -6.23 -2.27 -12.62
CA LEU A 27 -6.65 -1.15 -11.77
C LEU A 27 -8.12 -1.27 -11.33
N GLN A 28 -9.01 -1.81 -12.16
CA GLN A 28 -10.41 -2.06 -11.78
C GLN A 28 -10.52 -3.06 -10.63
N ASN A 29 -9.68 -4.11 -10.63
CA ASN A 29 -9.63 -5.10 -9.56
C ASN A 29 -9.01 -4.54 -8.25
N TYR A 30 -8.28 -3.44 -8.33
CA TYR A 30 -7.67 -2.77 -7.18
C TYR A 30 -8.64 -1.88 -6.40
N ILE A 31 -9.64 -1.30 -7.07
CA ILE A 31 -10.59 -0.35 -6.46
C ILE A 31 -11.27 -0.92 -5.20
N PRO A 32 -11.80 -2.16 -5.19
CA PRO A 32 -12.42 -2.74 -3.99
C PRO A 32 -11.44 -2.85 -2.82
N VAL A 33 -10.21 -3.28 -3.08
CA VAL A 33 -9.15 -3.45 -2.08
C VAL A 33 -8.74 -2.09 -1.49
N MET A 34 -8.48 -1.09 -2.35
CA MET A 34 -8.19 0.27 -1.91
C MET A 34 -9.32 0.84 -1.06
N SER A 35 -10.57 0.66 -1.52
CA SER A 35 -11.75 1.15 -0.81
C SER A 35 -11.91 0.50 0.56
N GLU A 36 -11.63 -0.79 0.68
CA GLU A 36 -11.67 -1.51 1.95
C GLU A 36 -10.63 -0.97 2.95
N GLU A 37 -9.36 -0.87 2.52
CA GLU A 37 -8.26 -0.34 3.36
C GLU A 37 -8.52 1.10 3.81
N ILE A 38 -8.95 1.96 2.89
CA ILE A 38 -9.25 3.37 3.18
C ILE A 38 -10.42 3.46 4.17
N ARG A 39 -11.51 2.70 3.94
CA ARG A 39 -12.67 2.71 4.86
C ARG A 39 -12.29 2.19 6.23
N ALA A 40 -11.50 1.13 6.32
CA ALA A 40 -11.02 0.61 7.60
C ALA A 40 -10.16 1.64 8.35
N GLY A 41 -9.27 2.33 7.63
CA GLY A 41 -8.48 3.42 8.20
C GLY A 41 -9.33 4.57 8.72
N VAL A 42 -10.24 5.08 7.89
CA VAL A 42 -11.15 6.18 8.26
C VAL A 42 -12.06 5.80 9.43
N ARG A 43 -12.61 4.58 9.48
CA ARG A 43 -13.39 4.11 10.63
C ARG A 43 -12.56 4.13 11.92
N GLY A 44 -11.32 3.64 11.87
CA GLY A 44 -10.42 3.67 13.02
C GLY A 44 -10.11 5.10 13.50
N TRP A 45 -10.07 6.07 12.58
CA TRP A 45 -9.93 7.49 12.94
C TRP A 45 -11.16 8.05 13.66
N LEU A 46 -12.36 7.65 13.24
CA LEU A 46 -13.62 8.11 13.82
C LEU A 46 -13.92 7.50 15.19
N GLU A 47 -13.50 6.25 15.41
CA GLU A 47 -13.67 5.52 16.68
C GLU A 47 -12.57 5.85 17.71
N GLY A 48 -11.44 6.37 17.24
CA GLY A 48 -10.24 6.58 18.03
C GLY A 48 -10.13 7.95 18.69
N ALA A 49 -8.90 8.47 18.71
CA ALA A 49 -8.56 9.72 19.36
C ALA A 49 -9.20 10.94 18.67
N PRO A 50 -9.48 12.05 19.40
CA PRO A 50 -10.10 13.26 18.83
C PRO A 50 -9.23 13.97 17.79
N ARG A 51 -7.98 13.56 17.61
CA ARG A 51 -7.02 14.13 16.67
C ARG A 51 -6.27 13.01 15.95
N VAL A 52 -6.09 13.19 14.65
CA VAL A 52 -5.43 12.23 13.77
C VAL A 52 -4.16 12.87 13.22
N LEU A 53 -3.03 12.18 13.36
CA LEU A 53 -1.81 12.53 12.65
C LEU A 53 -1.93 11.96 11.23
N VAL A 54 -2.28 12.83 10.27
CA VAL A 54 -2.61 12.42 8.90
C VAL A 54 -1.46 11.69 8.21
N TYR A 55 -0.23 12.20 8.29
CA TYR A 55 0.90 11.61 7.56
C TYR A 55 1.25 10.17 8.01
N PRO A 56 1.40 9.87 9.31
CA PRO A 56 1.54 8.49 9.78
C PRO A 56 0.39 7.57 9.33
N GLU A 57 -0.85 8.06 9.40
CA GLU A 57 -2.00 7.25 9.01
C GLU A 57 -2.09 7.00 7.50
N MET A 58 -1.73 7.99 6.68
CA MET A 58 -1.64 7.80 5.23
C MET A 58 -0.55 6.79 4.87
N LYS A 59 0.61 6.85 5.52
CA LYS A 59 1.66 5.82 5.34
C LYS A 59 1.13 4.43 5.68
N ARG A 60 0.48 4.27 6.84
CA ARG A 60 -0.13 3.00 7.26
C ARG A 60 -1.13 2.45 6.24
N ILE A 61 -2.05 3.29 5.75
CA ILE A 61 -3.05 2.89 4.74
C ILE A 61 -2.37 2.53 3.42
N MET A 62 -1.45 3.37 2.92
CA MET A 62 -0.76 3.11 1.65
C MET A 62 0.11 1.86 1.72
N PHE A 63 0.72 1.55 2.87
CA PHE A 63 1.47 0.32 3.07
C PHE A 63 0.56 -0.90 3.00
N GLY A 64 -0.59 -0.87 3.68
CA GLY A 64 -1.60 -1.93 3.62
C GLY A 64 -2.10 -2.17 2.19
N ILE A 65 -2.43 -1.10 1.46
CA ILE A 65 -2.82 -1.14 0.05
C ILE A 65 -1.71 -1.80 -0.80
N ALA A 66 -0.46 -1.32 -0.69
CA ALA A 66 0.65 -1.82 -1.48
C ALA A 66 0.94 -3.31 -1.21
N MET A 67 0.89 -3.74 0.06
CA MET A 67 1.06 -5.13 0.46
C MET A 67 0.00 -6.04 -0.16
N ARG A 68 -1.27 -5.62 -0.16
CA ARG A 68 -2.37 -6.42 -0.72
C ARG A 68 -2.36 -6.44 -2.24
N ILE A 69 -2.16 -5.28 -2.87
CA ILE A 69 -2.29 -5.11 -4.33
C ILE A 69 -1.04 -5.57 -5.08
N LEU A 70 0.15 -5.19 -4.61
CA LEU A 70 1.39 -5.44 -5.33
C LEU A 70 1.96 -6.82 -5.01
N LEU A 71 1.83 -7.25 -3.74
CA LEU A 71 2.41 -8.49 -3.27
C LEU A 71 1.37 -9.58 -2.99
N GLY A 72 0.07 -9.26 -3.02
CA GLY A 72 -0.98 -10.25 -2.81
C GLY A 72 -1.03 -10.81 -1.39
N PHE A 73 -0.67 -10.03 -0.37
CA PHE A 73 -0.91 -10.42 1.02
C PHE A 73 -2.41 -10.36 1.32
N GLU A 74 -2.94 -11.38 1.99
CA GLU A 74 -4.32 -11.38 2.47
C GLU A 74 -4.39 -10.80 3.90
N PRO A 75 -5.46 -10.07 4.28
CA PRO A 75 -5.63 -9.55 5.64
C PRO A 75 -5.55 -10.64 6.72
N ALA A 76 -6.03 -11.85 6.44
CA ALA A 76 -5.97 -12.98 7.37
C ALA A 76 -4.53 -13.48 7.65
N GLN A 77 -3.57 -13.15 6.77
CA GLN A 77 -2.18 -13.61 6.87
C GLN A 77 -1.29 -12.68 7.71
N THR A 78 -1.82 -11.53 8.12
CA THR A 78 -1.09 -10.50 8.86
C THR A 78 -2.00 -9.96 9.96
N ASN A 79 -1.75 -10.35 11.22
CA ASN A 79 -2.41 -9.69 12.33
C ASN A 79 -1.90 -8.24 12.46
N ARG A 80 -2.65 -7.39 13.16
CA ARG A 80 -2.32 -5.96 13.31
C ARG A 80 -0.89 -5.72 13.80
N GLY A 81 -0.41 -6.52 14.76
CA GLY A 81 0.95 -6.40 15.29
C GLY A 81 2.03 -6.73 14.26
N THR A 82 1.83 -7.76 13.43
CA THR A 82 2.75 -8.08 12.33
C THR A 82 2.75 -6.97 11.28
N GLN A 83 1.59 -6.37 10.98
CA GLN A 83 1.53 -5.25 10.03
C GLN A 83 2.28 -4.02 10.56
N GLU A 84 2.11 -3.68 11.83
CA GLU A 84 2.83 -2.59 12.48
C GLU A 84 4.35 -2.82 12.46
N GLN A 85 4.80 -4.04 12.80
CA GLN A 85 6.22 -4.40 12.70
C GLN A 85 6.79 -4.28 11.28
N LEU A 86 6.02 -4.64 10.26
CA LEU A 86 6.45 -4.52 8.87
C LEU A 86 6.51 -3.05 8.45
N ILE A 87 5.57 -2.22 8.87
CA ILE A 87 5.61 -0.77 8.63
C ILE A 87 6.86 -0.16 9.29
N GLU A 88 7.11 -0.47 10.56
CA GLU A 88 8.28 0.03 11.29
C GLU A 88 9.59 -0.39 10.62
N ALA A 89 9.71 -1.67 10.24
CA ALA A 89 10.88 -2.16 9.51
C ALA A 89 11.02 -1.47 8.15
N PHE A 90 9.91 -1.21 7.46
CA PHE A 90 9.95 -0.53 6.17
C PHE A 90 10.39 0.94 6.30
N GLU A 91 9.87 1.66 7.30
CA GLU A 91 10.26 3.03 7.59
C GLU A 91 11.74 3.13 8.04
N GLU A 92 12.22 2.19 8.86
CA GLU A 92 13.63 2.13 9.25
C GLU A 92 14.53 1.84 8.05
N MET A 93 14.10 0.97 7.13
CA MET A 93 14.82 0.71 5.89
C MET A 93 14.92 1.98 5.03
N ILE A 94 13.81 2.68 4.81
CA ILE A 94 13.76 3.91 3.99
C ILE A 94 14.60 5.03 4.60
N ARG A 95 14.49 5.24 5.92
CA ARG A 95 15.24 6.26 6.65
C ARG A 95 16.75 6.11 6.46
N ASN A 96 17.21 4.88 6.31
CA ASN A 96 18.63 4.55 6.19
C ASN A 96 19.09 4.31 4.73
N LEU A 97 18.22 4.52 3.73
CA LEU A 97 18.54 4.29 2.32
C LEU A 97 19.72 5.13 1.81
N PHE A 98 19.87 6.35 2.34
CA PHE A 98 20.96 7.28 1.99
C PHE A 98 22.00 7.44 3.10
N SER A 99 22.15 6.44 3.97
CA SER A 99 23.17 6.44 5.02
C SER A 99 24.58 6.20 4.47
N LEU A 100 25.60 6.59 5.23
CA LEU A 100 27.00 6.32 4.86
C LEU A 100 27.23 4.80 4.74
N PRO A 101 28.05 4.35 3.77
CA PRO A 101 28.29 2.93 3.51
C PRO A 101 29.26 2.30 4.53
N ILE A 102 28.94 2.41 5.82
CA ILE A 102 29.73 1.90 6.93
C ILE A 102 28.87 0.90 7.69
N ASP A 103 29.23 -0.38 7.68
CA ASP A 103 28.46 -1.45 8.33
C ASP A 103 29.00 -1.75 9.74
N VAL A 104 28.53 -0.98 10.73
CA VAL A 104 28.82 -1.21 12.16
C VAL A 104 27.52 -1.19 12.98
N PRO A 105 27.42 -1.84 14.16
CA PRO A 105 26.15 -2.11 14.88
C PRO A 105 25.23 -0.90 15.20
N PHE A 106 25.75 0.32 15.11
CA PHE A 106 25.02 1.57 15.36
C PHE A 106 24.87 2.45 14.11
N SER A 107 25.48 2.06 12.99
CA SER A 107 25.39 2.78 11.71
C SER A 107 23.99 2.72 11.11
N GLY A 108 23.68 3.69 10.25
CA GLY A 108 22.45 3.67 9.46
C GLY A 108 22.38 2.46 8.54
N LEU A 109 23.48 2.12 7.86
CA LEU A 109 23.54 0.96 6.96
C LEU A 109 23.18 -0.34 7.69
N TYR A 110 23.79 -0.59 8.85
CA TYR A 110 23.48 -1.77 9.66
C TYR A 110 21.99 -1.86 10.03
N ARG A 111 21.40 -0.73 10.49
CA ARG A 111 19.97 -0.68 10.84
C ARG A 111 19.08 -0.91 9.62
N GLY A 112 19.39 -0.26 8.50
CA GLY A 112 18.68 -0.41 7.23
C GLY A 112 18.75 -1.85 6.70
N LEU A 113 19.91 -2.50 6.76
CA LEU A 113 20.09 -3.91 6.37
C LEU A 113 19.31 -4.86 7.28
N LYS A 114 19.33 -4.63 8.59
CA LYS A 114 18.54 -5.42 9.55
C LYS A 114 17.04 -5.30 9.26
N ALA A 115 16.56 -4.08 9.02
CA ALA A 115 15.17 -3.81 8.71
C ALA A 115 14.76 -4.42 7.35
N ARG A 116 15.60 -4.29 6.31
CA ARG A 116 15.45 -4.98 5.02
C ARG A 116 15.29 -6.48 5.19
N ASN A 117 16.09 -7.11 6.06
CA ASN A 117 16.03 -8.57 6.27
C ASN A 117 14.66 -9.01 6.85
N VAL A 118 14.03 -8.19 7.71
CA VAL A 118 12.66 -8.46 8.21
C VAL A 118 11.64 -8.44 7.07
N ILE A 119 11.70 -7.41 6.22
CA ILE A 119 10.83 -7.29 5.04
C ILE A 119 11.05 -8.45 4.06
N HIS A 120 12.31 -8.76 3.75
CA HIS A 120 12.68 -9.84 2.86
C HIS A 120 12.20 -11.20 3.36
N ALA A 121 12.27 -11.48 4.66
CA ALA A 121 11.78 -12.74 5.23
C ALA A 121 10.27 -12.90 5.01
N LYS A 122 9.49 -11.83 5.17
CA LYS A 122 8.04 -11.87 4.96
C LYS A 122 7.66 -12.00 3.49
N ILE A 123 8.38 -11.30 2.60
CA ILE A 123 8.21 -11.44 1.15
C ILE A 123 8.56 -12.86 0.71
N GLU A 124 9.65 -13.44 1.23
CA GLU A 124 10.07 -14.81 0.95
C GLU A 124 9.00 -15.84 1.32
N GLU A 125 8.40 -15.70 2.51
CA GLU A 125 7.28 -16.53 2.96
C GLU A 125 6.13 -16.51 1.94
N ASN A 126 5.78 -15.31 1.46
CA ASN A 126 4.71 -15.14 0.50
C ASN A 126 5.05 -15.68 -0.90
N ILE A 127 6.28 -15.48 -1.38
CA ILE A 127 6.78 -16.06 -2.64
C ILE A 127 6.65 -17.59 -2.58
N ARG A 128 7.14 -18.22 -1.50
CA ARG A 128 7.08 -19.69 -1.34
C ARG A 128 5.64 -20.20 -1.32
N LYS A 129 4.73 -19.51 -0.64
CA LYS A 129 3.30 -19.84 -0.64
C LYS A 129 2.69 -19.77 -2.04
N LYS A 130 3.00 -18.72 -2.81
CA LYS A 130 2.53 -18.55 -4.19
C LYS A 130 3.08 -19.64 -5.10
N MET A 131 4.37 -20.00 -4.99
CA MET A 131 4.98 -21.08 -5.77
C MET A 131 4.40 -22.48 -5.44
N ALA A 132 3.95 -22.69 -4.20
CA ALA A 132 3.30 -23.94 -3.80
C ALA A 132 1.87 -24.09 -4.36
N LYS A 133 1.16 -22.98 -4.59
CA LYS A 133 -0.17 -22.97 -5.21
C LYS A 133 -0.02 -23.01 -6.74
N ARG A 134 -0.01 -24.23 -7.32
CA ARG A 134 0.27 -24.45 -8.75
C ARG A 134 -0.83 -24.01 -9.72
N ASP A 135 -2.05 -23.77 -9.27
CA ASP A 135 -3.17 -23.36 -10.13
C ASP A 135 -3.87 -22.10 -9.60
N THR A 136 -3.72 -21.00 -10.34
CA THR A 136 -4.46 -19.74 -10.13
C THR A 136 -4.95 -19.15 -11.45
N SER A 137 -5.17 -19.98 -12.48
CA SER A 137 -5.48 -19.52 -13.84
C SER A 137 -6.69 -18.58 -13.93
N ASP A 138 -7.62 -18.68 -12.99
CA ASP A 138 -8.84 -17.86 -12.93
C ASP A 138 -8.81 -16.72 -11.89
N GLN A 139 -7.68 -16.49 -11.21
CA GLN A 139 -7.58 -15.40 -10.22
C GLN A 139 -6.79 -14.21 -10.75
N PHE A 140 -7.22 -13.02 -10.34
CA PHE A 140 -6.49 -11.79 -10.58
C PHE A 140 -5.05 -11.89 -10.05
N LYS A 141 -4.06 -11.59 -10.89
CA LYS A 141 -2.63 -11.72 -10.56
C LYS A 141 -2.05 -10.41 -10.05
N ASP A 142 -1.56 -10.42 -8.82
CA ASP A 142 -0.73 -9.33 -8.29
C ASP A 142 0.63 -9.24 -9.02
N VAL A 143 1.35 -8.12 -8.80
CA VAL A 143 2.62 -7.85 -9.46
C VAL A 143 3.65 -8.93 -9.14
N LEU A 144 3.70 -9.38 -7.88
CA LEU A 144 4.63 -10.42 -7.44
C LEU A 144 4.37 -11.75 -8.14
N GLN A 145 3.11 -12.15 -8.30
CA GLN A 145 2.72 -13.34 -9.06
C GLN A 145 3.18 -13.24 -10.52
N LEU A 146 2.98 -12.08 -11.16
CA LEU A 146 3.47 -11.85 -12.53
C LEU A 146 4.99 -11.96 -12.61
N LEU A 147 5.73 -11.41 -11.64
CA LEU A 147 7.19 -11.53 -11.59
C LEU A 147 7.64 -12.99 -11.39
N ILE A 148 6.98 -13.75 -10.52
CA ILE A 148 7.27 -15.18 -10.28
C ILE A 148 7.12 -15.96 -11.59
N GLU A 149 6.02 -15.77 -12.32
CA GLU A 149 5.74 -16.49 -13.58
C GLU A 149 6.75 -16.17 -14.69
N HIS A 150 7.28 -14.95 -14.74
CA HIS A 150 8.25 -14.55 -15.76
C HIS A 150 9.70 -14.93 -15.41
N SER A 151 9.97 -15.35 -14.18
CA SER A 151 11.34 -15.60 -13.67
C SER A 151 11.82 -17.06 -13.83
N GLN A 152 11.15 -17.89 -14.64
CA GLN A 152 11.37 -19.35 -14.70
C GLN A 152 12.73 -19.84 -15.27
N LYS A 153 13.68 -18.96 -15.61
CA LYS A 153 14.90 -19.33 -16.35
C LYS A 153 16.21 -19.30 -15.54
N ASP A 154 16.17 -18.89 -14.28
CA ASP A 154 17.37 -18.65 -13.47
C ASP A 154 17.54 -19.66 -12.33
N ASP A 155 18.77 -19.77 -11.80
CA ASP A 155 19.08 -20.56 -10.59
C ASP A 155 18.20 -20.11 -9.41
N GLU A 156 17.61 -21.07 -8.70
CA GLU A 156 16.54 -20.82 -7.72
C GLU A 156 16.92 -19.83 -6.59
N PRO A 157 18.14 -19.85 -6.00
CA PRO A 157 18.54 -18.88 -4.99
C PRO A 157 18.67 -17.45 -5.53
N LEU A 158 19.25 -17.30 -6.74
CA LEU A 158 19.43 -16.00 -7.39
C LEU A 158 18.06 -15.41 -7.73
N ARG A 159 17.18 -16.20 -8.34
CA ARG A 159 15.79 -15.87 -8.63
C ARG A 159 15.03 -15.36 -7.41
N LEU A 160 15.13 -16.07 -6.29
CA LEU A 160 14.42 -15.69 -5.06
C LEU A 160 14.89 -14.32 -4.55
N GLN A 161 16.20 -14.06 -4.60
CA GLN A 161 16.75 -12.78 -4.19
C GLN A 161 16.25 -11.63 -5.09
N GLU A 162 16.22 -11.84 -6.41
CA GLU A 162 15.71 -10.81 -7.34
C GLU A 162 14.22 -10.49 -7.13
N LEU A 163 13.42 -11.50 -6.80
CA LEU A 163 12.00 -11.32 -6.53
C LEU A 163 11.79 -10.51 -5.25
N LYS A 164 12.57 -10.78 -4.19
CA LYS A 164 12.53 -10.00 -2.94
C LYS A 164 12.91 -8.54 -3.16
N GLU A 165 13.96 -8.33 -3.93
CA GLU A 165 14.43 -7.01 -4.36
C GLU A 165 13.36 -6.24 -5.15
N SER A 166 12.80 -6.86 -6.19
CA SER A 166 11.75 -6.26 -7.02
C SER A 166 10.48 -5.94 -6.21
N ALA A 167 10.08 -6.85 -5.31
CA ALA A 167 8.94 -6.65 -4.43
C ALA A 167 9.15 -5.47 -3.47
N THR A 168 10.34 -5.34 -2.90
CA THR A 168 10.70 -4.25 -1.99
C THR A 168 10.70 -2.90 -2.72
N GLU A 169 11.22 -2.86 -3.95
CA GLU A 169 11.19 -1.67 -4.81
C GLU A 169 9.76 -1.24 -5.15
N LEU A 170 8.87 -2.20 -5.46
CA LEU A 170 7.45 -1.91 -5.73
C LEU A 170 6.74 -1.34 -4.51
N LEU A 171 6.97 -1.91 -3.32
CA LEU A 171 6.46 -1.35 -2.05
C LEU A 171 6.96 0.08 -1.85
N PHE A 172 8.24 0.35 -2.11
CA PHE A 172 8.84 1.67 -1.96
C PHE A 172 8.18 2.70 -2.88
N GLY A 173 8.04 2.36 -4.16
CA GLY A 173 7.42 3.22 -5.15
C GLY A 173 5.97 3.58 -4.83
N GLY A 174 5.18 2.61 -4.34
CA GLY A 174 3.76 2.80 -4.05
C GLY A 174 3.43 3.43 -2.68
N HIS A 175 4.34 3.34 -1.72
CA HIS A 175 4.12 3.78 -0.33
C HIS A 175 4.36 5.27 -0.12
N GLU A 176 5.63 5.72 -0.20
CA GLU A 176 6.03 7.05 0.27
C GLU A 176 5.41 8.18 -0.54
N THR A 177 5.44 8.04 -1.87
CA THR A 177 4.98 9.08 -2.80
C THR A 177 3.47 9.29 -2.70
N THR A 178 2.69 8.20 -2.67
CA THR A 178 1.24 8.24 -2.55
C THR A 178 0.80 8.71 -1.16
N ALA A 179 1.48 8.29 -0.10
CA ALA A 179 1.17 8.75 1.26
C ALA A 179 1.41 10.27 1.42
N SER A 180 2.51 10.77 0.86
CA SER A 180 2.80 12.22 0.84
C SER A 180 1.76 12.99 0.02
N THR A 181 1.37 12.46 -1.14
CA THR A 181 0.33 13.06 -2.00
C THR A 181 -1.03 13.10 -1.30
N ALA A 182 -1.45 11.99 -0.68
CA ALA A 182 -2.72 11.91 0.05
C ALA A 182 -2.74 12.82 1.28
N THR A 183 -1.62 12.94 1.99
CA THR A 183 -1.47 13.88 3.11
C THR A 183 -1.61 15.32 2.65
N SER A 184 -0.94 15.66 1.54
CA SER A 184 -1.04 16.99 0.93
C SER A 184 -2.47 17.28 0.48
N LEU A 185 -3.15 16.30 -0.13
CA LEU A 185 -4.56 16.41 -0.51
C LEU A 185 -5.45 16.74 0.69
N VAL A 186 -5.32 16.01 1.80
CA VAL A 186 -6.10 16.27 3.01
C VAL A 186 -5.81 17.66 3.58
N MET A 187 -4.53 18.06 3.62
CA MET A 187 -4.12 19.39 4.06
C MET A 187 -4.77 20.49 3.20
N PHE A 188 -4.63 20.42 1.88
CA PHE A 188 -5.18 21.43 0.97
C PHE A 188 -6.71 21.46 0.99
N LEU A 189 -7.39 20.32 1.08
CA LEU A 189 -8.84 20.30 1.25
C LEU A 189 -9.28 20.93 2.57
N GLY A 190 -8.52 20.75 3.65
CA GLY A 190 -8.78 21.40 4.94
C GLY A 190 -8.58 22.91 4.93
N LEU A 191 -7.64 23.41 4.13
CA LEU A 191 -7.37 24.84 3.96
C LEU A 191 -8.33 25.53 2.98
N HIS A 192 -9.00 24.79 2.11
CA HIS A 192 -9.83 25.31 1.00
C HIS A 192 -11.26 24.74 1.00
N PRO A 193 -12.16 25.18 1.91
CA PRO A 193 -13.53 24.65 2.02
C PRO A 193 -14.38 24.81 0.75
N GLU A 194 -14.10 25.82 -0.07
CA GLU A 194 -14.72 26.03 -1.39
C GLU A 194 -14.41 24.90 -2.37
N VAL A 195 -13.18 24.35 -2.32
CA VAL A 195 -12.78 23.21 -3.15
C VAL A 195 -13.52 21.96 -2.66
N VAL A 196 -13.62 21.75 -1.35
CA VAL A 196 -14.39 20.63 -0.76
C VAL A 196 -15.85 20.65 -1.24
N ARG A 197 -16.49 21.83 -1.29
CA ARG A 197 -17.87 21.95 -1.81
C ARG A 197 -17.97 21.56 -3.29
N LYS A 198 -16.99 21.96 -4.11
CA LYS A 198 -16.96 21.60 -5.54
C LYS A 198 -16.77 20.09 -5.73
N VAL A 199 -15.81 19.49 -5.03
CA VAL A 199 -15.55 18.03 -5.06
C VAL A 199 -16.79 17.27 -4.60
N ARG A 200 -17.45 17.71 -3.52
CA ARG A 200 -18.68 17.08 -3.03
C ARG A 200 -19.81 17.15 -4.07
N LYS A 201 -19.96 18.29 -4.76
CA LYS A 201 -20.97 18.43 -5.82
C LYS A 201 -20.69 17.48 -6.98
N GLU A 202 -19.45 17.42 -7.45
CA GLU A 202 -19.03 16.52 -8.54
C GLU A 202 -19.28 15.05 -8.16
N LEU A 203 -18.87 14.63 -6.97
CA LEU A 203 -19.11 13.25 -6.51
C LEU A 203 -20.60 12.92 -6.39
N GLN A 204 -21.46 13.89 -6.05
CA GLN A 204 -22.91 13.70 -6.01
C GLN A 204 -23.50 13.57 -7.43
N GLU A 205 -23.07 14.42 -8.36
CA GLU A 205 -23.49 14.35 -9.77
C GLU A 205 -23.08 13.01 -10.44
N GLN A 206 -21.95 12.44 -10.02
CA GLN A 206 -21.49 11.13 -10.47
C GLN A 206 -22.11 9.95 -9.68
N GLY A 207 -22.97 10.21 -8.70
CA GLY A 207 -23.59 9.17 -7.87
C GLY A 207 -22.62 8.42 -6.95
N LEU A 208 -21.45 8.99 -6.67
CA LEU A 208 -20.40 8.41 -5.81
C LEU A 208 -20.55 8.81 -4.33
N LEU A 209 -21.38 9.80 -4.03
CA LEU A 209 -21.82 10.13 -2.68
C LEU A 209 -23.24 9.61 -2.47
N SER A 210 -23.40 8.65 -1.56
CA SER A 210 -24.73 8.25 -1.08
C SER A 210 -25.45 9.45 -0.45
N SER A 211 -26.74 9.61 -0.74
CA SER A 211 -27.62 10.66 -0.20
C SER A 211 -27.94 10.53 1.29
N ASP A 212 -27.39 9.53 1.98
CA ASP A 212 -27.77 9.16 3.36
C ASP A 212 -27.34 10.17 4.43
N ALA A 213 -26.61 11.23 4.04
CA ALA A 213 -26.28 12.34 4.95
C ALA A 213 -27.46 13.30 5.23
N GLN A 214 -28.63 13.11 4.61
CA GLN A 214 -29.83 13.93 4.87
C GLN A 214 -30.77 13.40 5.95
N GLU A 215 -30.61 12.17 6.45
CA GLU A 215 -31.56 11.60 7.43
C GLU A 215 -31.33 12.07 8.88
N ASN A 216 -30.17 12.64 9.20
CA ASN A 216 -29.88 13.15 10.56
C ASN A 216 -30.37 14.59 10.84
N LYS A 217 -31.27 15.15 10.02
CA LYS A 217 -31.90 16.45 10.29
C LYS A 217 -33.33 16.38 10.84
N HIS A 218 -33.90 15.18 11.04
CA HIS A 218 -35.30 15.05 11.49
C HIS A 218 -35.53 14.60 12.94
N ILE A 219 -34.48 14.44 13.76
CA ILE A 219 -34.61 14.08 15.19
C ILE A 219 -33.90 15.14 16.05
N THR A 220 -34.50 16.32 16.21
CA THR A 220 -34.16 17.24 17.34
C THR A 220 -35.18 18.38 17.55
N LYS A 221 -36.46 18.21 17.18
CA LYS A 221 -37.47 19.27 17.40
C LYS A 221 -38.74 18.88 18.18
N GLU A 222 -38.86 17.68 18.74
CA GLU A 222 -40.10 17.32 19.47
C GLU A 222 -40.01 16.98 20.97
N ASP A 223 -38.84 17.02 21.62
CA ASP A 223 -38.76 16.78 23.09
C ASP A 223 -38.62 18.06 23.94
N ARG A 224 -39.26 19.16 23.51
CA ARG A 224 -39.50 20.32 24.39
C ARG A 224 -40.98 20.66 24.44
N LYS A 225 -41.80 19.75 24.98
CA LYS A 225 -43.02 20.07 25.74
C LYS A 225 -43.58 18.79 26.36
N SER A 226 -43.63 18.79 27.69
CA SER A 226 -44.28 17.84 28.63
C SER A 226 -43.29 17.00 29.42
N THR A 227 -42.80 17.51 30.54
CA THR A 227 -43.33 17.29 31.91
C THR A 227 -42.47 18.09 32.87
#